data_AF-A0A7J7UEE1-F1
#
_entry.id   AF-A0A7J7UEE1-F1
#
_cell.length_a   1.000
_cell.length_b   1.000
_cell.length_c   1.000
_cell.angle_alpha   90.00
_cell.angle_beta   90.00
_cell.angle_gamma   90.00
#
_symmetry.space_group_name_H-M   'P 1'
#
loop_
_entity.id
_entity.type
_entity.pdbx_description
1 polymer ?
#
loop_
_entity_poly.entity_id
_entity_poly.type
_entity_poly.pdbx_seq_one_letter_code
_entity_poly.pdbx_strand_id
1 'polypeptide(L)' 'MTLGQTPYVDIDPFEMAAYLKDGYRIAQPINCPDELFAVMACCWALDPEERPKFQQLVQCLTEFHAALGAYV' A
#
# COMPACT_ATOMS: atom_id res chain seq x y z
N MET A 1 3.14 -3.54 10.45
CA MET A 1 4.52 -3.24 10.02
C MET A 1 5.23 -4.50 9.60
N THR A 2 5.79 -4.48 8.39
CA THR A 2 6.61 -5.56 7.81
C THR A 2 8.09 -5.45 8.17
N LEU A 3 8.54 -4.30 8.67
CA LEU A 3 9.94 -4.04 9.09
C LEU A 3 10.98 -4.45 8.03
N GLY A 4 10.66 -4.30 6.75
CA GLY A 4 11.56 -4.62 5.64
C GLY A 4 11.48 -6.05 5.10
N GLN A 5 10.46 -6.82 5.47
CA GLN A 5 10.20 -8.13 4.84
C GLN A 5 10.04 -8.00 3.31
N THR A 6 10.57 -8.98 2.59
CA THR A 6 10.44 -9.09 1.14
C THR A 6 8.98 -9.35 0.75
N PRO A 7 8.41 -8.60 -0.22
CA PRO A 7 7.07 -8.85 -0.69
C PRO A 7 7.01 -10.13 -1.54
N TYR A 8 5.89 -10.85 -1.46
CA TYR A 8 5.57 -11.98 -2.34
C TYR A 8 6.63 -13.09 -2.41
N VAL A 9 7.27 -13.43 -1.28
CA VAL A 9 8.36 -14.43 -1.22
C VAL A 9 7.97 -15.82 -1.74
N ASP A 10 6.67 -16.14 -1.71
CA ASP A 10 6.15 -17.45 -2.11
C ASP A 10 5.65 -17.50 -3.57
N ILE A 11 5.77 -16.41 -4.32
CA ILE A 11 5.29 -16.32 -5.71
C ILE A 11 6.49 -16.36 -6.66
N ASP A 12 6.41 -17.25 -7.66
CA ASP A 12 7.38 -17.28 -8.75
C ASP A 12 7.34 -15.94 -9.52
N PRO A 13 8.50 -15.26 -9.73
CA PRO A 13 8.57 -14.04 -10.52
C PRO A 13 7.94 -14.12 -11.91
N PHE A 14 7.95 -15.30 -12.54
CA PHE A 14 7.32 -15.52 -13.85
C PHE A 14 5.78 -15.54 -13.79
N GLU A 15 5.19 -15.86 -12.63
CA GLU A 15 3.74 -15.86 -12.42
C GLU A 15 3.20 -14.53 -11.87
N MET A 16 4.08 -13.66 -11.34
CA MET A 16 3.74 -12.40 -10.67
C MET A 16 2.73 -11.55 -11.46
N ALA A 17 2.93 -11.42 -12.78
CA ALA A 17 2.06 -10.60 -13.61
C ALA A 17 0.61 -11.14 -13.67
N ALA A 18 0.42 -12.46 -13.59
CA ALA A 18 -0.91 -13.08 -13.57
C ALA A 18 -1.61 -12.78 -12.23
N TYR A 19 -0.94 -13.06 -11.11
CA TYR A 19 -1.45 -12.77 -9.77
C TYR A 19 -1.84 -11.29 -9.63
N LEU A 20 -0.99 -10.36 -10.09
CA LEU A 20 -1.30 -8.93 -9.98
C LEU A 20 -2.49 -8.51 -10.84
N LYS A 21 -2.69 -9.14 -12.02
CA LYS A 21 -3.86 -8.89 -12.89
C LYS A 21 -5.15 -9.44 -12.28
N ASP A 22 -5.07 -10.56 -11.58
CA ASP A 22 -6.20 -11.16 -10.86
C ASP A 22 -6.54 -10.41 -9.56
N GLY A 23 -5.81 -9.33 -9.26
CA GLY A 23 -6.06 -8.45 -8.12
C GLY A 23 -5.36 -8.89 -6.83
N TYR A 24 -4.51 -9.92 -6.88
CA TYR A 24 -3.75 -10.34 -5.71
C TYR A 24 -2.82 -9.22 -5.25
N ARG A 25 -2.88 -8.88 -3.96
CA ARG A 25 -2.04 -7.87 -3.30
C ARG A 25 -1.66 -8.34 -1.90
N ILE A 26 -0.62 -7.74 -1.35
CA ILE A 26 -0.18 -8.03 0.01
C ILE A 26 -1.27 -7.67 1.00
N ALA A 27 -1.56 -8.59 1.91
CA ALA A 27 -2.49 -8.35 3.00
C ALA A 27 -1.97 -7.27 3.95
N GLN A 28 -2.88 -6.57 4.63
CA GLN A 28 -2.53 -5.55 5.61
C GLN A 28 -1.58 -6.11 6.68
N PRO A 29 -0.39 -5.51 6.87
CA PRO A 29 0.54 -5.98 7.88
C PRO A 29 0.00 -5.77 9.30
N ILE A 30 0.33 -6.67 10.24
CA ILE A 30 0.00 -6.54 11.66
C ILE A 30 0.52 -5.21 12.22
N ASN A 31 -0.31 -4.42 12.91
CA ASN A 31 0.04 -3.06 13.38
C ASN A 31 0.28 -2.05 12.24
N CYS A 32 -0.40 -2.20 11.10
CA CYS A 32 -0.53 -1.14 10.10
C CYS A 32 -1.90 -0.49 10.28
N PRO A 33 -2.01 0.83 10.53
CA PRO A 33 -3.29 1.51 10.59
C PRO A 33 -4.06 1.40 9.27
N ASP A 34 -5.39 1.35 9.36
CA ASP A 34 -6.28 1.16 8.22
C ASP A 34 -6.16 2.30 7.22
N GLU A 35 -5.98 3.53 7.70
CA GLU A 35 -5.82 4.72 6.86
C GLU A 35 -4.55 4.62 6.01
N LEU A 36 -3.45 4.13 6.60
CA LEU A 36 -2.20 3.94 5.88
C LEU A 36 -2.31 2.79 4.88
N PHE A 37 -2.99 1.71 5.24
CA PHE A 37 -3.22 0.59 4.32
C PHE A 37 -4.13 0.97 3.16
N ALA A 38 -5.16 1.78 3.39
CA ALA A 38 -6.02 2.31 2.34
C ALA A 38 -5.23 3.12 1.30
N VAL A 39 -4.29 3.97 1.73
CA VAL A 39 -3.39 4.69 0.82
C VAL A 39 -2.56 3.71 -0.02
N MET A 40 -1.98 2.67 0.58
CA MET A 40 -1.24 1.64 -0.16
C MET A 40 -2.12 0.88 -1.15
N ALA A 41 -3.35 0.54 -0.77
CA ALA A 41 -4.30 -0.15 -1.65
C ALA A 41 -4.71 0.72 -2.86
N CYS A 42 -4.89 2.04 -2.68
CA CYS A 42 -5.14 2.97 -3.78
C CYS A 42 -3.98 3.03 -4.78
N CYS A 43 -2.73 2.96 -4.31
CA CYS A 43 -1.55 2.88 -5.19
C CYS A 43 -1.55 1.64 -6.09
N TRP A 44 -2.32 0.62 -5.72
CA TRP A 44 -2.34 -0.69 -6.36
C TRP A 44 -3.52 -0.90 -7.32
N ALA A 45 -4.31 0.15 -7.60
CA ALA A 45 -5.41 0.10 -8.56
C ALA A 45 -4.97 -0.48 -9.91
N LEU A 46 -5.82 -1.33 -10.49
CA LEU A 46 -5.56 -1.96 -11.79
C LEU A 46 -5.47 -0.89 -12.89
N ASP A 47 -6.43 0.03 -12.92
CA ASP A 47 -6.39 1.20 -13.78
C ASP A 47 -5.35 2.21 -13.25
N PRO A 48 -4.32 2.57 -14.06
CA PRO A 48 -3.36 3.59 -13.69
C PRO A 48 -3.97 4.97 -13.41
N GLU A 49 -5.08 5.34 -14.06
CA GLU A 49 -5.70 6.66 -13.89
C GLU A 49 -6.43 6.81 -12.54
N GLU A 50 -6.83 5.68 -11.94
CA GLU A 50 -7.42 5.63 -10.59
C GLU A 50 -6.36 5.71 -9.49
N ARG A 51 -5.06 5.61 -9.82
CA ARG A 51 -3.99 5.70 -8.83
C ARG A 51 -3.79 7.15 -8.39
N PRO A 52 -3.52 7.39 -7.09
CA PRO A 52 -3.26 8.72 -6.59
C PRO A 52 -2.01 9.32 -7.24
N LYS A 53 -2.10 10.59 -7.61
CA LYS A 53 -0.93 11.38 -8.03
C LYS A 53 0.02 11.56 -6.86
N PHE A 54 1.29 11.78 -7.17
CA PHE A 54 2.32 11.97 -6.15
C PHE A 54 1.98 13.10 -5.14
N GLN A 55 1.42 14.22 -5.59
CA GLN A 55 0.98 15.29 -4.69
C GLN A 55 -0.10 14.84 -3.70
N GLN A 56 -1.05 14.01 -4.15
CA GLN A 56 -2.10 13.46 -3.27
C GLN A 56 -1.49 12.52 -2.23
N LEU A 57 -0.51 11.69 -2.62
CA LEU A 57 0.22 10.83 -1.69
C LEU A 57 0.96 11.63 -0.62
N VAL A 58 1.68 12.68 -1.01
CA VAL A 58 2.39 13.56 -0.06
C VAL A 58 1.42 14.18 0.93
N GLN A 59 0.27 14.66 0.45
CA GLN A 59 -0.76 15.24 1.30
C GLN A 59 -1.30 14.20 2.30
N CYS A 60 -1.79 13.05 1.82
CA CYS A 60 -2.35 12.00 2.68
C CYS A 60 -1.35 11.51 3.75
N LEU A 61 -0.09 11.29 3.36
CA LEU A 61 0.94 10.82 4.29
C LEU A 61 1.33 11.90 5.32
N THR A 62 1.31 13.18 4.92
CA THR A 62 1.56 14.31 5.83
C THR A 62 0.44 14.47 6.85
N GLU A 63 -0.81 14.39 6.39
CA GLU A 63 -2.00 14.43 7.26
C GLU A 63 -2.01 13.25 8.24
N PHE A 64 -1.72 12.04 7.76
CA PHE A 64 -1.60 10.85 8.59
C PHE A 64 -0.49 11.01 9.66
N HIS A 65 0.68 11.51 9.27
CA HIS A 65 1.78 11.77 10.20
C HIS A 65 1.41 12.83 11.26
N ALA A 66 0.75 13.91 10.84
CA ALA A 66 0.29 14.95 11.76
C ALA A 66 -0.76 14.41 12.76
N ALA A 67 -1.68 13.57 12.29
CA ALA A 67 -2.67 12.91 13.14
C ALA A 67 -2.00 12.01 14.18
N LEU A 68 -1.01 11.20 13.78
CA LEU A 68 -0.25 10.38 14.73
C LEU A 68 0.44 11.23 15.80
N GLY A 69 1.05 12.36 15.42
CA GLY A 69 1.73 13.26 16.35
C GLY A 69 0.81 13.95 17.36
N ALA A 70 -0.51 13.98 17.13
CA ALA A 70 -1.47 14.51 18.09
C ALA A 70 -1.85 13.51 19.19
N TYR A 71 -1.52 12.23 19.04
CA TYR A 71 -1.79 11.15 20.00
C TYR A 71 -0.56 10.74 20.82
N VAL A 72 0.57 11.45 20.68
CA VAL A 72 1.83 11.22 21.43
C VAL A 72 2.13 12.40 22.33
#